data_AF-A0A8J3CPE3-F1
#
_entry.id   AF-A0A8J3CPE3-F1
#
_cell.length_a   1.000
_cell.length_b   1.000
_cell.length_c   1.000
_cell.angle_alpha   90.00
_cell.angle_beta   90.00
_cell.angle_gamma   90.00
#
_symmetry.space_group_name_H-M   'P 1'
#
loop_
_entity.id
_entity.type
_entity.pdbx_description
1 polymer ?
#
loop_
_entity_poly.entity_id
_entity_poly.type
_entity_poly.pdbx_seq_one_letter_code
_entity_poly.pdbx_strand_id
1 'polypeptide(L)'
;MFTVELAWFQFDLPDHATIAAVTASPNPLFPDSRVTTQWRVALERFELTAHLSATRDLTEISRAAFDAGEPGLKQFSQNGIPAVRSGAYDRDRTQIDWGFHLNGLTLSFRLMAKAYPKTLPTDAEAREHAEIIASVRRIAQSH
;
A
#
# COMPACT_ATOMS: atom_id res chain seq x y z
N MET A 1 0.29 15.73 11.43
CA MET A 1 0.53 14.75 10.37
C MET A 1 2.01 14.76 10.06
N PHE A 2 2.60 13.64 9.64
CA PHE A 2 4.00 13.59 9.22
C PHE A 2 4.17 12.93 7.86
N THR A 3 5.22 13.31 7.14
CA THR A 3 5.50 12.84 5.78
C THR A 3 6.46 11.65 5.82
N VAL A 4 6.15 10.64 5.02
CA VAL A 4 7.03 9.50 4.72
C VAL A 4 7.49 9.56 3.27
N GLU A 5 8.79 9.35 3.07
CA GLU A 5 9.40 9.19 1.75
C GLU A 5 9.87 7.74 1.57
N LEU A 6 9.48 7.14 0.44
CA LEU A 6 9.87 5.79 0.07
C LEU A 6 10.26 5.76 -1.42
N ALA A 7 11.57 5.72 -1.68
CA ALA A 7 12.15 5.82 -3.02
C ALA A 7 11.69 7.09 -3.77
N TRP A 8 10.76 6.98 -4.73
CA TRP A 8 10.24 8.12 -5.51
C TRP A 8 8.86 8.60 -5.03
N PHE A 9 8.31 7.95 -4.01
CA PHE A 9 6.99 8.21 -3.48
C PHE A 9 7.09 8.98 -2.17
N GLN A 10 6.14 9.88 -1.96
CA GLN A 10 5.91 10.59 -0.73
C GLN A 10 4.43 10.45 -0.36
N PHE A 11 4.13 10.23 0.91
CA PHE A 11 2.77 10.16 1.42
C PHE A 11 2.75 10.60 2.88
N ASP A 12 1.60 11.04 3.36
CA ASP A 12 1.43 11.57 4.69
C ASP A 12 0.69 10.57 5.58
N LEU A 13 1.09 10.50 6.84
CA LEU A 13 0.51 9.66 7.88
C LEU A 13 0.04 10.52 9.06
N PRO A 14 -1.02 10.10 9.75
CA PRO A 14 -1.52 10.83 10.91
C PRO A 14 -0.54 10.73 12.09
N ASP A 15 -0.61 11.68 13.03
CA ASP A 15 0.39 11.80 14.11
C ASP A 15 0.39 10.62 15.10
N HIS A 16 -0.71 9.90 15.21
CA HIS A 16 -0.80 8.68 16.02
C HIS A 16 -0.26 7.43 15.33
N ALA A 17 0.10 7.51 14.05
CA ALA A 17 0.61 6.35 13.32
C ALA A 17 1.96 5.89 13.88
N THR A 18 2.09 4.58 14.15
CA THR A 18 3.36 3.96 14.53
C THR A 18 3.91 3.14 13.37
N ILE A 19 5.19 3.29 13.06
CA ILE A 19 5.84 2.64 11.92
C ILE A 19 6.88 1.63 12.40
N ALA A 20 6.85 0.43 11.82
CA ALA A 20 7.89 -0.58 11.98
C ALA A 20 8.29 -1.16 10.62
N ALA A 21 9.60 -1.27 10.36
CA ALA A 21 10.12 -2.01 9.22
C ALA A 21 10.27 -3.49 9.58
N VAL A 22 9.74 -4.37 8.74
CA VAL A 22 9.86 -5.82 8.86
C VAL A 22 10.59 -6.34 7.63
N THR A 23 11.73 -6.96 7.87
CA THR A 23 12.53 -7.62 6.83
C THR A 23 12.31 -9.12 6.90
N ALA A 24 11.91 -9.75 5.80
CA ALA A 24 11.89 -11.20 5.71
C ALA A 24 13.23 -11.70 5.15
N SER A 25 13.92 -12.56 5.90
CA SER A 25 15.09 -13.26 5.38
C SER A 25 14.70 -14.10 4.16
N PRO A 26 15.50 -14.11 3.10
CA PRO A 26 15.24 -14.93 1.93
C PRO A 26 15.21 -16.40 2.34
N ASN A 27 14.25 -17.15 1.79
CA ASN A 27 14.16 -18.57 2.12
C ASN A 27 15.37 -19.29 1.50
N PRO A 28 16.21 -19.96 2.31
CA PRO A 28 17.44 -20.58 1.82
C PRO A 28 17.20 -21.73 0.83
N LEU A 29 15.97 -22.27 0.75
CA LEU A 29 15.58 -23.28 -0.25
C LEU A 29 15.26 -22.69 -1.62
N PHE A 30 15.18 -21.36 -1.74
CA PHE A 30 14.89 -20.65 -2.98
C PHE A 30 16.04 -19.67 -3.26
N PRO A 31 17.04 -20.05 -4.06
CA PRO A 31 18.26 -19.24 -4.25
C PRO A 31 18.01 -17.87 -4.90
N ASP A 32 16.86 -17.68 -5.56
CA ASP A 32 16.44 -16.39 -6.11
C ASP A 32 15.61 -15.54 -5.12
N SER A 33 15.38 -16.02 -3.90
CA SER A 33 14.62 -15.31 -2.89
C SER A 33 15.37 -14.05 -2.46
N ARG A 34 14.71 -12.90 -2.53
CA ARG A 34 15.26 -11.60 -2.14
C ARG A 34 14.80 -11.23 -0.74
N VAL A 35 15.64 -10.50 0.00
CA VAL A 35 15.18 -9.81 1.21
C VAL A 35 14.09 -8.82 0.79
N THR A 36 12.88 -9.02 1.29
CA THR A 36 11.79 -8.05 1.12
C THR A 36 11.64 -7.23 2.40
N THR A 37 11.50 -5.93 2.25
CA THR A 37 11.25 -5.02 3.36
C THR A 37 9.82 -4.51 3.25
N GLN A 38 9.04 -4.73 4.29
CA GLN A 38 7.68 -4.23 4.43
C GLN A 38 7.63 -3.22 5.57
N TRP A 39 6.92 -2.12 5.37
CA TRP A 39 6.70 -1.10 6.39
C TRP A 39 5.29 -1.31 6.93
N ARG A 40 5.18 -1.67 8.21
CA ARG A 40 3.90 -1.78 8.90
C ARG A 40 3.59 -0.48 9.60
N VAL A 41 2.45 0.10 9.28
CA VAL A 41 1.94 1.34 9.85
C VAL A 41 0.69 0.99 10.65
N ALA A 42 0.77 1.07 11.97
CA ALA A 42 -0.37 0.85 12.85
C ALA A 42 -1.22 2.12 12.93
N LEU A 43 -2.49 1.99 12.57
CA LEU A 43 -3.55 3.02 12.59
C LEU A 43 -4.64 2.56 13.57
N GLU A 44 -4.31 2.52 14.86
CA GLU A 44 -5.17 2.02 15.94
C GLU A 44 -5.71 0.59 15.70
N ARG A 45 -6.95 0.47 15.22
CA ARG A 45 -7.66 -0.78 14.91
C ARG A 45 -7.25 -1.38 13.58
N PHE A 46 -6.58 -0.60 12.73
CA PHE A 46 -6.13 -1.00 11.41
C PHE A 46 -4.62 -1.02 11.32
N GLU A 47 -4.12 -1.75 10.34
CA GLU A 47 -2.71 -1.78 9.95
C GLU A 47 -2.64 -1.58 8.43
N LEU A 48 -1.80 -0.63 8.02
CA LEU A 48 -1.43 -0.41 6.63
C LEU A 48 -0.03 -0.98 6.43
N THR A 49 0.10 -2.00 5.57
CA THR A 49 1.39 -2.49 5.12
C THR A 49 1.77 -1.78 3.82
N ALA A 50 2.94 -1.17 3.79
CA ALA A 50 3.54 -0.55 2.62
C ALA A 50 4.75 -1.37 2.13
N HIS A 51 4.85 -1.56 0.82
CA HIS A 51 5.93 -2.32 0.21
C HIS A 51 6.29 -1.72 -1.16
N LEU A 52 7.59 -1.69 -1.47
CA LEU A 52 8.09 -1.28 -2.78
C LEU A 52 8.54 -2.50 -3.58
N SER A 53 7.93 -2.74 -4.73
CA SER A 53 8.39 -3.75 -5.69
C SER A 53 8.92 -3.10 -6.96
N ALA A 54 9.95 -3.69 -7.56
CA ALA A 54 10.26 -3.43 -8.95
C ALA A 54 9.15 -3.98 -9.85
N THR A 55 8.90 -3.33 -10.98
CA THR A 55 7.90 -3.77 -11.99
C THR A 55 8.22 -5.13 -12.59
N ARG A 56 9.45 -5.62 -12.41
CA ARG A 56 9.86 -6.97 -12.82
C ARG A 56 9.67 -8.01 -11.71
N ASP A 57 9.51 -7.57 -10.46
CA ASP A 57 9.32 -8.40 -9.26
C ASP A 57 7.84 -8.39 -8.80
N LEU A 58 6.92 -8.06 -9.72
CA LEU A 58 5.51 -7.95 -9.40
C LEU A 58 4.98 -9.30 -8.91
N THR A 59 4.52 -9.33 -7.66
CA THR A 59 3.58 -10.36 -7.20
C THR A 59 2.35 -10.38 -8.11
N GLU A 60 1.63 -11.50 -8.19
CA GLU A 60 0.50 -11.69 -9.13
C GLU A 60 -0.50 -10.51 -9.13
N ILE A 61 -0.79 -9.93 -7.95
CA ILE A 61 -1.67 -8.75 -7.78
C ILE A 61 -1.21 -7.55 -8.62
N SER A 62 0.10 -7.29 -8.68
CA SER A 62 0.64 -6.12 -9.37
C SER A 62 0.85 -6.32 -10.87
N ARG A 63 0.87 -7.57 -11.35
CA ARG A 63 0.92 -7.84 -12.80
C ARG A 63 -0.50 -7.92 -13.39
N ALA A 64 -1.39 -8.65 -12.74
CA ALA A 64 -2.79 -8.80 -13.17
C ALA A 64 -3.63 -7.53 -13.02
N ALA A 65 -3.22 -6.56 -12.18
CA ALA A 65 -3.95 -5.31 -12.01
C ALA A 65 -3.69 -4.24 -13.06
N PHE A 66 -2.55 -4.29 -13.72
CA PHE A 66 -2.18 -3.34 -14.76
C PHE A 66 -2.34 -3.94 -16.17
N ASP A 67 -2.22 -5.26 -16.32
CA ASP A 67 -2.68 -5.97 -17.51
C ASP A 67 -4.22 -6.00 -17.49
N ALA A 68 -4.83 -5.18 -18.35
CA ALA A 68 -6.25 -4.85 -18.32
C ALA A 68 -7.19 -6.05 -18.14
N GLY A 69 -7.99 -6.04 -17.07
CA GLY A 69 -9.27 -6.77 -17.05
C GLY A 69 -9.58 -7.64 -15.84
N GLU A 70 -8.80 -7.63 -14.76
CA GLU A 70 -9.21 -8.41 -13.59
C GLU A 70 -10.51 -7.85 -12.95
N PRO A 71 -11.58 -8.68 -12.83
CA PRO A 71 -12.83 -8.24 -12.23
C PRO A 71 -12.64 -7.76 -10.78
N GLY A 72 -13.12 -6.55 -10.48
CA GLY A 72 -13.06 -5.97 -9.13
C GLY A 72 -11.92 -4.98 -8.90
N LEU A 73 -11.06 -4.75 -9.90
CA LEU A 73 -10.04 -3.72 -9.86
C LEU A 73 -10.54 -2.39 -10.41
N LYS A 74 -10.23 -1.29 -9.71
CA LYS A 74 -10.53 0.07 -10.14
C LYS A 74 -9.25 0.81 -10.46
N GLN A 75 -9.10 1.22 -11.72
CA GLN A 75 -8.00 2.07 -12.16
C GLN A 75 -8.33 3.54 -11.88
N PHE A 76 -7.33 4.30 -11.44
CA PHE A 76 -7.43 5.72 -11.19
C PHE A 76 -6.05 6.39 -11.31
N SER A 77 -5.99 7.70 -11.12
CA SER A 77 -4.73 8.44 -11.02
C SER A 77 -4.75 9.26 -9.73
N GLN A 78 -3.64 9.27 -9.01
CA GLN A 78 -3.46 10.04 -7.79
C GLN A 78 -2.26 10.96 -7.95
N ASN A 79 -2.47 12.27 -7.90
CA ASN A 79 -1.41 13.28 -8.06
C ASN A 79 -0.51 13.01 -9.29
N GLY A 80 -1.12 12.61 -10.41
CA GLY A 80 -0.43 12.29 -11.66
C GLY A 80 0.32 10.95 -11.66
N ILE A 81 0.10 10.09 -10.66
CA ILE A 81 0.63 8.73 -10.58
C ILE A 81 -0.49 7.74 -10.93
N PRO A 82 -0.32 6.92 -11.99
CA PRO A 82 -1.25 5.83 -12.29
C PRO A 82 -1.38 4.87 -11.11
N ALA A 83 -2.62 4.53 -10.76
CA ALA A 83 -2.91 3.73 -9.59
C ALA A 83 -4.06 2.73 -9.83
N VAL A 84 -4.06 1.68 -9.03
CA VAL A 84 -5.10 0.64 -9.00
C VAL A 84 -5.56 0.40 -7.59
N ARG A 85 -6.82 0.02 -7.42
CA ARG A 85 -7.40 -0.37 -6.14
C ARG A 85 -8.15 -1.70 -6.27
N SER A 86 -7.91 -2.61 -5.33
CA SER A 86 -8.69 -3.84 -5.14
C SER A 86 -9.38 -3.84 -3.79
N GLY A 87 -10.56 -4.46 -3.72
CA GLY A 87 -11.31 -4.59 -2.48
C GLY A 87 -12.12 -3.36 -2.07
N ALA A 88 -12.79 -3.50 -0.93
CA ALA A 88 -13.64 -2.51 -0.30
C ALA A 88 -13.75 -2.83 1.20
N TYR A 89 -14.38 -1.96 1.98
CA TYR A 89 -14.80 -2.33 3.33
C TYR A 89 -16.03 -3.23 3.23
N ASP A 90 -15.90 -4.48 3.65
CA ASP A 90 -16.99 -5.44 3.74
C ASP A 90 -16.90 -6.24 5.06
N ARG A 91 -18.04 -6.78 5.51
CA ARG A 91 -18.18 -7.63 6.70
C ARG A 91 -17.25 -8.84 6.65
N ASP A 92 -17.04 -9.43 5.48
CA ASP A 92 -16.19 -10.62 5.30
C ASP A 92 -14.74 -10.26 4.91
N ARG A 93 -14.56 -9.06 4.32
CA ARG A 93 -13.28 -8.60 3.77
C ARG A 93 -13.03 -7.12 4.09
N THR A 94 -12.27 -6.86 5.14
CA THR A 94 -11.66 -5.55 5.42
C THR A 94 -10.25 -5.47 4.84
N GLN A 95 -10.05 -5.96 3.62
CA GLN A 95 -8.76 -5.84 2.93
C GLN A 95 -8.96 -4.95 1.71
N ILE A 96 -8.23 -3.83 1.68
CA ILE A 96 -8.16 -2.94 0.53
C ILE A 96 -6.70 -2.84 0.14
N ASP A 97 -6.42 -3.10 -1.12
CA ASP A 97 -5.08 -3.02 -1.69
C ASP A 97 -5.02 -1.86 -2.69
N TRP A 98 -3.95 -1.08 -2.66
CA TRP A 98 -3.64 -0.07 -3.65
C TRP A 98 -2.25 -0.32 -4.25
N GLY A 99 -2.09 -0.04 -5.53
CA GLY A 99 -0.80 -0.04 -6.21
C GLY A 99 -0.58 1.26 -6.98
N PHE A 100 0.54 1.93 -6.75
CA PHE A 100 0.93 3.18 -7.42
C PHE A 100 2.19 2.95 -8.24
N HIS A 101 2.14 3.27 -9.53
CA HIS A 101 3.24 2.97 -10.44
C HIS A 101 3.98 4.23 -10.89
N LEU A 102 5.29 4.25 -10.68
CA LEU A 102 6.15 5.37 -11.06
C LEU A 102 7.56 4.87 -11.41
N ASN A 103 8.08 5.27 -12.57
CA ASN A 103 9.46 5.02 -13.00
C ASN A 103 9.91 3.55 -12.86
N GLY A 104 9.03 2.59 -13.17
CA GLY A 104 9.36 1.16 -13.06
C GLY A 104 9.37 0.61 -11.63
N LEU A 105 8.88 1.37 -10.65
CA LEU A 105 8.62 0.93 -9.29
C LEU A 105 7.13 0.98 -8.98
N THR A 106 6.67 0.03 -8.17
CA THR A 106 5.30 -0.02 -7.66
C THR A 106 5.31 0.09 -6.15
N LEU A 107 4.67 1.14 -5.63
CA LEU A 107 4.33 1.24 -4.21
C LEU A 107 3.00 0.53 -3.98
N SER A 108 3.02 -0.51 -3.17
CA SER A 108 1.83 -1.26 -2.77
C SER A 108 1.45 -0.91 -1.34
N PHE A 109 0.18 -0.61 -1.13
CA PHE A 109 -0.42 -0.48 0.18
C PHE A 109 -1.48 -1.55 0.39
N ARG A 110 -1.49 -2.16 1.57
CA ARG A 110 -2.52 -3.09 2.01
C ARG A 110 -3.05 -2.64 3.36
N LEU A 111 -4.33 -2.30 3.43
CA LEU A 111 -4.99 -1.96 4.68
C LEU A 111 -5.80 -3.15 5.19
N MET A 112 -5.64 -3.50 6.45
CA MET A 112 -6.36 -4.57 7.13
C MET A 112 -6.74 -4.22 8.57
N ALA A 113 -7.84 -4.78 9.08
CA ALA A 113 -8.15 -4.73 10.51
C ALA A 113 -7.19 -5.64 11.29
N LYS A 114 -6.69 -5.17 12.45
CA LYS A 114 -5.70 -5.88 13.28
C LYS A 114 -6.27 -7.06 14.06
N ALA A 115 -7.56 -7.06 14.35
CA ALA A 115 -8.20 -8.06 15.21
C ALA A 115 -9.45 -8.67 14.55
N TYR A 116 -9.77 -9.89 14.97
CA TYR A 116 -11.00 -10.59 14.62
C TYR A 116 -12.04 -10.46 15.76
N PRO A 117 -13.35 -10.33 15.48
CA PRO A 117 -13.97 -10.25 14.16
C PRO A 117 -13.59 -8.96 13.43
N LYS A 118 -13.51 -9.02 12.10
CA LYS A 118 -13.21 -7.86 11.27
C LYS A 118 -14.30 -6.80 11.48
N THR A 119 -13.92 -5.62 11.94
CA THR A 119 -14.86 -4.51 12.13
C THR A 119 -14.81 -3.57 10.93
N LEU A 120 -15.97 -3.10 10.48
CA LEU A 120 -16.03 -1.99 9.54
C LEU A 120 -15.42 -0.72 10.18
N PRO A 121 -14.73 0.12 9.40
CA PRO A 121 -14.27 1.40 9.89
C PRO A 121 -15.47 2.29 10.22
N THR A 122 -15.28 3.19 11.17
CA THR A 122 -16.09 4.39 11.34
C THR A 122 -15.84 5.35 10.16
N ASP A 123 -16.71 6.35 9.99
CA ASP A 123 -16.54 7.37 8.95
C ASP A 123 -15.22 8.15 9.11
N ALA A 124 -14.80 8.38 10.35
CA ALA A 124 -13.54 9.06 10.66
C ALA A 124 -12.32 8.25 10.19
N GLU A 125 -12.26 6.95 10.53
CA GLU A 125 -11.18 6.07 10.08
C GLU A 125 -11.20 5.89 8.56
N ALA A 126 -12.38 5.72 7.96
CA ALA A 126 -12.50 5.59 6.51
C ALA A 126 -11.99 6.85 5.79
N ARG A 127 -12.24 8.04 6.36
CA ARG A 127 -11.73 9.32 5.87
C ARG A 127 -10.21 9.42 6.04
N GLU A 128 -9.69 9.08 7.21
CA GLU A 128 -8.25 9.04 7.47
C GLU A 128 -7.52 8.14 6.47
N HIS A 129 -8.03 6.92 6.26
CA HIS A 129 -7.45 6.00 5.28
C HIS A 129 -7.48 6.58 3.86
N ALA A 130 -8.56 7.27 3.48
CA ALA A 130 -8.66 7.93 2.18
C ALA A 130 -7.69 9.11 2.05
N GLU A 131 -7.45 9.87 3.12
CA GLU A 131 -6.50 10.99 3.16
C GLU A 131 -5.06 10.51 2.98
N ILE A 132 -4.67 9.39 3.61
CA ILE A 132 -3.36 8.75 3.38
C ILE A 132 -3.17 8.44 1.90
N ILE A 133 -4.17 7.80 1.26
CA ILE A 133 -4.10 7.45 -0.16
C ILE A 133 -4.09 8.71 -1.04
N ALA A 134 -4.90 9.72 -0.73
CA ALA A 134 -4.95 10.97 -1.48
C ALA A 134 -3.62 11.76 -1.39
N SER A 135 -2.85 11.58 -0.32
CA SER A 135 -1.57 12.26 -0.12
C SER A 135 -0.43 11.72 -0.98
N VAL A 136 -0.59 10.53 -1.57
CA VAL A 136 0.47 9.85 -2.35
C VAL A 136 0.86 10.71 -3.54
N ARG A 137 2.12 11.13 -3.57
CA ARG A 137 2.70 12.03 -4.57
C ARG A 137 4.13 11.64 -4.89
N ARG A 138 4.66 12.26 -5.95
CA ARG A 138 6.07 12.11 -6.32
C ARG A 138 6.92 12.99 -5.40
N ILE A 139 8.11 12.54 -5.03
CA ILE A 139 9.08 13.42 -4.35
C ILE A 139 9.40 14.57 -5.30
N ALA A 140 9.22 15.81 -4.82
CA ALA A 140 9.69 16.99 -5.54
C ALA A 140 11.21 17.01 -5.46
N GLN A 141 11.90 16.62 -6.53
CA GLN A 141 13.35 16.82 -6.60
C GLN A 141 13.61 18.33 -6.54
N SER A 142 14.19 18.77 -5.42
CA SER A 142 14.79 20.10 -5.33
C SER A 142 16.05 20.03 -6.19
N HIS A 143 15.97 20.55 -7.40
CA HIS A 143 17.14 20.79 -8.24
C HIS A 143 17.98 21.95 -7.69
#